data_AF-A0AB73SZ36-F1
#
_entry.id   AF-A0AB73SZ36-F1
#
_cell.length_a   1.000
_cell.length_b   1.000
_cell.length_c   1.000
_cell.angle_alpha   90.00
_cell.angle_beta   90.00
_cell.angle_gamma   90.00
#
_symmetry.space_group_name_H-M   'P 1'
#
loop_
_entity.id
_entity.type
_entity.pdbx_description
1 polymer ?
#
loop_
_entity_poly.entity_id
_entity_poly.type
_entity_poly.pdbx_seq_one_letter_code
_entity_poly.pdbx_strand_id
1 'polypeptide(L)'
;MNLIKKQTAGSWITLITLVLAVVSLIVYNVNVNGEGYFQNSTVPKAVTYMIVTIVLLAVIVILAQVNMKGIAGLVLDLAAGAVKIAAPAAAVAAAMTLVSSRIEGFAFIYMSNEEVLHEVQTAANLSSAHGAIANIVLLAAAAVFGMAAAFFSLKKEEA
;
A
#
# COMPACT_ATOMS: atom_id res chain seq x y z
N MET A 1 23.95 -20.76 3.73
CA MET A 1 24.34 -19.36 4.00
C MET A 1 23.08 -18.56 4.29
N ASN A 2 22.95 -17.92 5.46
CA ASN A 2 21.66 -17.43 5.97
C ASN A 2 21.33 -16.03 5.41
N LEU A 3 20.38 -15.94 4.45
CA LEU A 3 19.94 -14.72 3.76
C LEU A 3 19.48 -13.61 4.73
N ILE A 4 18.95 -14.01 5.89
CA ILE A 4 18.45 -13.14 6.96
C ILE A 4 19.55 -12.26 7.58
N LYS A 5 20.81 -12.72 7.62
CA LYS A 5 21.93 -11.96 8.21
C LYS A 5 22.56 -10.92 7.26
N LYS A 6 22.06 -10.76 6.03
CA LYS A 6 22.61 -9.84 5.02
C LYS A 6 21.74 -8.62 4.69
N GLN A 7 20.54 -8.52 5.27
CA GLN A 7 19.56 -7.47 4.94
C GLN A 7 19.74 -6.23 5.83
N THR A 8 19.79 -5.03 5.24
CA THR A 8 19.86 -3.75 5.97
C THR A 8 18.51 -3.37 6.58
N ALA A 9 18.49 -2.43 7.52
CA ALA A 9 17.24 -1.90 8.07
C ALA A 9 16.30 -1.37 6.96
N GLY A 10 16.84 -0.66 5.97
CA GLY A 10 16.06 -0.19 4.81
C GLY A 10 15.46 -1.32 3.98
N SER A 11 16.18 -2.44 3.84
CA SER A 11 15.68 -3.61 3.10
C SER A 11 14.52 -4.29 3.84
N TRP A 12 14.62 -4.42 5.16
CA TRP A 12 13.53 -4.95 6.00
C TRP A 12 12.29 -4.06 5.98
N ILE A 13 12.45 -2.75 6.13
CA ILE A 13 11.31 -1.82 6.07
C ILE A 13 10.65 -1.90 4.69
N THR A 14 11.42 -1.93 3.60
CA THR A 14 10.89 -2.09 2.23
C THR A 14 10.11 -3.39 2.07
N LEU A 15 10.62 -4.50 2.63
CA LEU A 15 9.93 -5.79 2.59
C LEU A 15 8.61 -5.76 3.36
N ILE A 16 8.58 -5.15 4.55
CA ILE A 16 7.35 -4.97 5.34
C ILE A 16 6.36 -4.12 4.55
N THR A 17 6.81 -3.02 3.94
CA THR A 17 5.98 -2.15 3.09
C THR A 17 5.38 -2.93 1.91
N LEU A 18 6.18 -3.80 1.26
CA LEU A 18 5.70 -4.65 0.18
C LEU A 18 4.60 -5.61 0.65
N VAL A 19 4.79 -6.24 1.82
CA VAL A 19 3.77 -7.11 2.41
C VAL A 19 2.48 -6.33 2.70
N LEU A 20 2.58 -5.14 3.30
CA LEU A 20 1.41 -4.27 3.55
C LEU A 20 0.67 -3.91 2.26
N ALA A 21 1.38 -3.56 1.19
CA ALA A 21 0.78 -3.25 -0.10
C ALA A 21 0.05 -4.45 -0.72
N VAL A 22 0.63 -5.65 -0.63
CA VAL A 22 -0.02 -6.89 -1.09
C VAL A 22 -1.26 -7.20 -0.25
N VAL A 23 -1.16 -7.11 1.08
CA VAL A 23 -2.29 -7.36 1.99
C VAL A 23 -3.41 -6.34 1.74
N SER A 24 -3.08 -5.06 1.50
CA SER A 24 -4.06 -4.05 1.10
C SER A 24 -4.84 -4.47 -0.15
N LEU A 25 -4.15 -4.92 -1.22
CA LEU A 25 -4.83 -5.37 -2.44
C LEU A 25 -5.74 -6.58 -2.19
N ILE A 26 -5.34 -7.50 -1.30
CA ILE A 26 -6.17 -8.64 -0.90
C ILE A 26 -7.40 -8.15 -0.13
N VAL A 27 -7.22 -7.29 0.87
CA VAL A 27 -8.32 -6.73 1.68
C VAL A 27 -9.29 -5.94 0.81
N TYR A 28 -8.79 -5.16 -0.16
CA TYR A 28 -9.62 -4.50 -1.16
C TYR A 28 -10.48 -5.50 -1.94
N ASN A 29 -9.87 -6.57 -2.46
CA ASN A 29 -10.59 -7.59 -3.23
C ASN A 29 -11.65 -8.30 -2.37
N VAL A 30 -11.31 -8.66 -1.13
CA VAL A 30 -12.28 -9.24 -0.19
C VAL A 30 -13.42 -8.26 0.08
N ASN A 31 -13.14 -6.97 0.22
CA ASN A 31 -14.15 -5.95 0.49
C ASN A 31 -15.16 -5.78 -0.66
N VAL A 32 -14.69 -5.73 -1.92
CA VAL A 32 -15.59 -5.53 -3.07
C VAL A 32 -16.30 -6.82 -3.52
N ASN A 33 -15.81 -7.99 -3.11
CA ASN A 33 -16.46 -9.28 -3.42
C ASN A 33 -17.31 -9.82 -2.25
N GLY A 34 -17.10 -9.30 -1.03
CA GLY A 34 -17.88 -9.65 0.15
C GLY A 34 -19.24 -8.98 0.19
N GLU A 35 -20.16 -9.54 0.97
CA GLU A 35 -21.48 -8.95 1.19
C GLU A 35 -21.40 -7.60 1.91
N GLY A 36 -22.29 -6.68 1.54
CA GLY A 36 -22.44 -5.36 2.16
C GLY A 36 -22.34 -4.23 1.14
N TYR A 37 -22.34 -3.00 1.66
CA TYR A 37 -22.53 -1.78 0.88
C TYR A 37 -21.55 -1.60 -0.30
N PHE A 38 -20.28 -2.02 -0.17
CA PHE A 38 -19.27 -1.85 -1.21
C PHE A 38 -19.13 -3.06 -2.16
N GLN A 39 -20.02 -4.04 -2.05
CA GLN A 39 -20.06 -5.19 -2.95
C GLN A 39 -20.21 -4.73 -4.41
N ASN A 40 -19.42 -5.31 -5.31
CA ASN A 40 -19.34 -4.98 -6.74
C ASN A 40 -18.98 -3.51 -7.05
N SER A 41 -18.65 -2.70 -6.06
CA SER A 41 -18.29 -1.29 -6.23
C SER A 41 -16.81 -1.13 -6.54
N THR A 42 -16.31 -1.72 -7.63
CA THR A 42 -14.87 -1.64 -7.92
C THR A 42 -14.41 -0.21 -8.25
N VAL A 43 -13.20 0.14 -7.82
CA VAL A 43 -12.51 1.41 -8.07
C VAL A 43 -11.22 1.11 -8.85
N PRO A 44 -11.28 0.92 -10.18
CA PRO A 44 -10.15 0.46 -10.98
C PRO A 44 -8.89 1.32 -10.83
N LYS A 45 -9.06 2.64 -10.72
CA LYS A 45 -7.94 3.59 -10.54
C LYS A 45 -7.17 3.33 -9.24
N ALA A 46 -7.85 3.00 -8.14
CA ALA A 46 -7.19 2.63 -6.89
C ALA A 46 -6.41 1.32 -7.05
N VAL A 47 -7.00 0.32 -7.71
CA VAL A 47 -6.32 -0.96 -8.01
C VAL A 47 -5.05 -0.75 -8.83
N THR A 48 -5.09 0.11 -9.84
CA THR A 48 -3.90 0.47 -10.62
C THR A 48 -2.80 1.02 -9.73
N TYR A 49 -3.11 1.98 -8.84
CA TYR A 49 -2.12 2.53 -7.93
C TYR A 49 -1.59 1.51 -6.91
N MET A 50 -2.44 0.58 -6.42
CA MET A 50 -2.01 -0.53 -5.57
C MET A 50 -1.01 -1.45 -6.28
N ILE A 51 -1.30 -1.83 -7.53
CA ILE A 51 -0.41 -2.68 -8.33
C ILE A 51 0.90 -1.95 -8.63
N VAL A 52 0.84 -0.68 -9.02
CA VAL A 52 2.05 0.15 -9.26
C VAL A 52 2.90 0.21 -7.99
N THR A 53 2.28 0.41 -6.82
CA THR A 53 3.00 0.40 -5.53
C THR A 53 3.74 -0.92 -5.31
N ILE A 54 3.06 -2.06 -5.49
CA ILE A 54 3.66 -3.40 -5.32
C ILE A 54 4.83 -3.59 -6.29
N VAL A 55 4.65 -3.25 -7.56
CA VAL A 55 5.69 -3.40 -8.60
C VAL A 55 6.91 -2.54 -8.27
N LEU A 56 6.72 -1.26 -7.91
CA LEU A 56 7.83 -0.38 -7.57
C LEU A 56 8.57 -0.86 -6.32
N LEU A 57 7.87 -1.33 -5.28
CA LEU A 57 8.50 -1.91 -4.09
C LEU A 57 9.28 -3.19 -4.41
N ALA A 58 8.75 -4.07 -5.27
CA ALA A 58 9.46 -5.25 -5.73
C ALA A 58 10.73 -4.89 -6.51
N VAL A 59 10.66 -3.88 -7.38
CA VAL A 59 11.83 -3.34 -8.09
C VAL A 59 12.88 -2.83 -7.10
N ILE A 60 12.50 -2.10 -6.04
CA ILE A 60 13.44 -1.63 -5.02
C ILE A 60 14.18 -2.81 -4.35
N VAL A 61 13.46 -3.88 -4.01
CA VAL A 61 14.04 -5.09 -3.40
C VAL A 61 15.03 -5.78 -4.34
N ILE A 62 14.75 -5.79 -5.64
CA ILE A 62 15.67 -6.35 -6.66
C ILE A 62 16.90 -5.45 -6.83
N LEU A 63 16.70 -4.13 -6.97
CA LEU A 63 17.78 -3.16 -7.13
C LEU A 63 18.74 -3.16 -5.94
N ALA A 64 18.26 -3.42 -4.73
CA ALA A 64 19.08 -3.55 -3.53
C ALA A 64 20.12 -4.70 -3.60
N GLN A 65 19.93 -5.67 -4.50
CA GLN A 65 20.82 -6.82 -4.66
C GLN A 65 21.91 -6.58 -5.74
N VAL A 66 21.81 -5.50 -6.50
CA VAL A 66 22.70 -5.20 -7.61
C VAL A 66 23.84 -4.28 -7.14
N ASN A 67 25.07 -4.76 -7.25
CA ASN A 67 26.28 -3.98 -6.97
C ASN A 67 26.99 -3.62 -8.28
N MET A 68 26.88 -2.36 -8.71
CA MET A 68 27.62 -1.80 -9.84
C MET A 68 28.50 -0.64 -9.37
N LYS A 69 29.72 -0.55 -9.91
CA LYS A 69 30.69 0.52 -9.64
C LYS A 69 30.79 1.49 -10.83
N GLY A 70 31.24 2.72 -10.59
CA GLY A 70 31.40 3.75 -11.64
C GLY A 70 30.08 4.40 -12.11
N ILE A 71 30.06 4.93 -13.33
CA ILE A 71 28.92 5.69 -13.89
C ILE A 71 27.63 4.87 -13.91
N ALA A 72 27.72 3.57 -14.23
CA ALA A 72 26.57 2.66 -14.21
C ALA A 72 25.96 2.52 -12.80
N GLY A 73 26.79 2.56 -11.75
CA GLY A 73 26.33 2.58 -10.37
C GLY A 73 25.61 3.89 -10.01
N LEU A 74 26.08 5.04 -10.52
CA LEU A 74 25.43 6.33 -10.30
C LEU A 74 24.04 6.39 -10.95
N VAL A 75 23.89 5.92 -12.19
CA VAL A 75 22.59 5.85 -12.87
C VAL A 75 21.63 4.91 -12.13
N LEU A 76 22.14 3.77 -11.65
CA LEU A 76 21.36 2.82 -10.86
C LEU A 76 20.86 3.45 -9.54
N ASP A 77 21.73 4.18 -8.85
CA ASP A 77 21.41 4.81 -7.56
C ASP A 77 20.38 5.94 -7.73
N LEU A 78 20.49 6.71 -8.83
CA LEU A 78 19.50 7.72 -9.19
C LEU A 78 18.13 7.09 -9.50
N ALA A 79 18.11 6.02 -10.30
CA ALA A 79 16.89 5.29 -10.61
C ALA A 79 16.26 4.69 -9.35
N ALA A 80 17.05 4.06 -8.48
CA ALA A 80 16.59 3.52 -7.21
C ALA A 80 16.03 4.62 -6.30
N GLY A 81 16.66 5.79 -6.25
CA GLY A 81 16.16 6.97 -5.55
C GLY A 81 14.80 7.44 -6.05
N ALA A 82 14.62 7.53 -7.36
CA ALA A 82 13.35 7.90 -7.97
C ALA A 82 12.23 6.87 -7.64
N VAL A 83 12.53 5.57 -7.73
CA VAL A 83 11.57 4.51 -7.42
C VAL A 83 11.19 4.51 -5.93
N LYS A 84 12.14 4.79 -5.03
CA LYS A 84 11.88 4.95 -3.58
C LYS A 84 10.91 6.09 -3.24
N ILE A 85 10.81 7.10 -4.09
CA ILE A 85 9.85 8.21 -3.93
C ILE A 85 8.52 7.86 -4.61
N ALA A 86 8.60 7.29 -5.82
CA ALA A 86 7.41 6.93 -6.59
C ALA A 86 6.53 5.87 -5.91
N ALA A 87 7.14 4.89 -5.24
CA ALA A 87 6.42 3.82 -4.55
C ALA A 87 5.46 4.33 -3.44
N PRO A 88 5.93 5.08 -2.42
CA PRO A 88 5.03 5.64 -1.41
C PRO A 88 4.06 6.68 -2.01
N ALA A 89 4.46 7.43 -3.03
CA ALA A 89 3.55 8.36 -3.71
C ALA A 89 2.37 7.63 -4.38
N ALA A 90 2.62 6.47 -5.01
CA ALA A 90 1.56 5.63 -5.56
C ALA A 90 0.65 5.07 -4.45
N ALA A 91 1.20 4.69 -3.29
CA ALA A 91 0.40 4.23 -2.14
C ALA A 91 -0.53 5.34 -1.61
N VAL A 92 -0.03 6.57 -1.52
CA VAL A 92 -0.84 7.76 -1.17
C VAL A 92 -1.94 7.99 -2.21
N ALA A 93 -1.60 7.92 -3.50
CA ALA A 93 -2.59 8.07 -4.57
C ALA A 93 -3.70 7.01 -4.51
N ALA A 94 -3.35 5.76 -4.19
CA ALA A 94 -4.31 4.68 -3.96
C ALA A 94 -5.24 4.99 -2.78
N ALA A 95 -4.67 5.40 -1.63
CA ALA A 95 -5.42 5.73 -0.43
C ALA A 95 -6.40 6.90 -0.69
N MET A 96 -5.93 7.99 -1.30
CA MET A 96 -6.76 9.15 -1.60
C MET A 96 -7.89 8.81 -2.58
N THR A 97 -7.60 8.02 -3.61
CA THR A 97 -8.62 7.57 -4.58
C THR A 97 -9.69 6.72 -3.89
N LEU A 98 -9.31 5.86 -2.94
CA LEU A 98 -10.26 5.08 -2.16
C LEU A 98 -11.08 5.95 -1.24
N VAL A 99 -10.45 6.82 -0.44
CA VAL A 99 -11.16 7.76 0.44
C VAL A 99 -12.20 8.55 -0.35
N SER A 100 -11.84 9.13 -1.50
CA SER A 100 -12.78 9.88 -2.32
C SER A 100 -13.93 9.03 -2.84
N SER A 101 -13.67 7.77 -3.20
CA SER A 101 -14.71 6.84 -3.70
C SER A 101 -15.61 6.24 -2.61
N ARG A 102 -15.21 6.35 -1.34
CA ARG A 102 -15.89 5.69 -0.21
C ARG A 102 -16.52 6.67 0.78
N ILE A 103 -16.18 7.95 0.71
CA ILE A 103 -16.64 8.97 1.66
C ILE A 103 -18.17 9.06 1.73
N GLU A 104 -18.87 9.00 0.59
CA GLU A 104 -20.34 9.01 0.55
C GLU A 104 -20.93 7.75 1.19
N GLY A 105 -20.34 6.57 0.91
CA GLY A 105 -20.74 5.33 1.54
C GLY A 105 -20.50 5.32 3.05
N PHE A 106 -19.39 5.91 3.51
CA PHE A 106 -19.13 6.07 4.95
C PHE A 106 -20.14 7.03 5.60
N ALA A 107 -20.44 8.15 4.95
CA ALA A 107 -21.46 9.08 5.43
C ALA A 107 -22.83 8.39 5.52
N PHE A 108 -23.21 7.61 4.51
CA PHE A 108 -24.45 6.85 4.54
C PHE A 108 -24.46 5.82 5.68
N ILE A 109 -23.40 5.03 5.84
CA ILE A 109 -23.38 3.96 6.85
C ILE A 109 -23.31 4.51 8.29
N TYR A 110 -22.47 5.51 8.54
CA TYR A 110 -22.19 5.98 9.89
C TYR A 110 -22.98 7.22 10.32
N MET A 111 -23.50 8.02 9.38
CA MET A 111 -24.09 9.34 9.64
C MET A 111 -25.54 9.44 9.12
N SER A 112 -26.20 8.31 8.85
CA SER A 112 -27.62 8.31 8.49
C SER A 112 -28.51 8.75 9.66
N ASN A 113 -29.73 9.20 9.33
CA ASN A 113 -30.76 9.54 10.32
C ASN A 113 -31.11 8.32 11.20
N GLU A 114 -31.43 8.57 12.47
CA GLU A 114 -31.75 7.50 13.44
C GLU A 114 -32.89 6.59 12.98
N GLU A 115 -33.87 7.13 12.27
CA GLU A 115 -35.04 6.39 11.77
C GLU A 115 -34.68 5.25 10.80
N VAL A 116 -33.58 5.40 10.04
CA VAL A 116 -33.12 4.40 9.05
C VAL A 116 -31.81 3.72 9.46
N LEU A 117 -31.26 4.10 10.62
CA LEU A 117 -29.94 3.66 11.05
C LEU A 117 -29.86 2.14 11.22
N HIS A 118 -30.91 1.52 11.75
CA HIS A 118 -31.00 0.07 11.93
C HIS A 118 -31.06 -0.72 10.62
N GLU A 119 -31.63 -0.12 9.57
CA GLU A 119 -31.70 -0.73 8.23
C GLU A 119 -30.38 -0.59 7.48
N VAL A 120 -29.64 0.49 7.75
CA VAL A 120 -28.37 0.79 7.09
C VAL A 120 -27.18 0.12 7.79
N GLN A 121 -27.14 0.12 9.12
CA GLN A 121 -26.05 -0.47 9.92
C GLN A 121 -26.24 -1.98 10.15
N THR A 122 -26.52 -2.70 9.08
CA THR A 122 -26.50 -4.18 9.12
C THR A 122 -25.08 -4.68 9.38
N ALA A 123 -24.97 -5.90 9.90
CA ALA A 123 -23.68 -6.55 10.12
C ALA A 123 -22.82 -6.59 8.84
N ALA A 124 -23.44 -6.84 7.68
CA ALA A 124 -22.76 -6.85 6.38
C ALA A 124 -22.24 -5.46 6.00
N ASN A 125 -23.07 -4.40 6.14
CA ASN A 125 -22.66 -3.04 5.79
C ASN A 125 -21.55 -2.50 6.70
N LEU A 126 -21.63 -2.77 8.01
CA LEU A 126 -20.57 -2.42 8.95
C LEU A 126 -19.27 -3.19 8.66
N SER A 127 -19.36 -4.49 8.37
CA SER A 127 -18.19 -5.29 7.98
C SER A 127 -17.54 -4.77 6.69
N SER A 128 -18.36 -4.44 5.69
CA SER A 128 -17.91 -3.80 4.46
C SER A 128 -17.26 -2.43 4.71
N ALA A 129 -17.81 -1.60 5.59
CA ALA A 129 -17.21 -0.31 5.94
C ALA A 129 -15.86 -0.49 6.65
N HIS A 130 -15.77 -1.41 7.62
CA HIS A 130 -14.51 -1.74 8.29
C HIS A 130 -13.47 -2.31 7.34
N GLY A 131 -13.87 -3.14 6.37
CA GLY A 131 -12.97 -3.65 5.33
C GLY A 131 -12.39 -2.53 4.46
N ALA A 132 -13.22 -1.56 4.07
CA ALA A 132 -12.75 -0.39 3.32
C ALA A 132 -11.80 0.47 4.16
N ILE A 133 -12.10 0.70 5.44
CA ILE A 133 -11.23 1.43 6.37
C ILE A 133 -9.90 0.70 6.56
N ALA A 134 -9.93 -0.61 6.81
CA ALA A 134 -8.72 -1.42 6.97
C ALA A 134 -7.80 -1.33 5.75
N ASN A 135 -8.38 -1.37 4.55
CA ASN A 135 -7.63 -1.20 3.32
C ASN A 135 -6.96 0.20 3.23
N ILE A 136 -7.70 1.27 3.54
CA ILE A 136 -7.16 2.64 3.55
C ILE A 136 -6.02 2.77 4.56
N VAL A 137 -6.17 2.20 5.76
CA VAL A 137 -5.15 2.22 6.82
C VAL A 137 -3.90 1.45 6.38
N LEU A 138 -4.05 0.29 5.73
CA LEU A 138 -2.92 -0.48 5.20
C LEU A 138 -2.15 0.31 4.14
N LEU A 139 -2.84 1.02 3.26
CA LEU A 139 -2.20 1.88 2.26
C LEU A 139 -1.49 3.09 2.89
N ALA A 140 -2.10 3.71 3.88
CA ALA A 140 -1.47 4.80 4.63
C ALA A 140 -0.21 4.31 5.37
N ALA A 141 -0.28 3.14 6.01
CA ALA A 141 0.87 2.52 6.67
C ALA A 141 1.97 2.18 5.65
N ALA A 142 1.63 1.60 4.49
CA ALA A 142 2.57 1.33 3.42
C ALA A 142 3.22 2.63 2.89
N ALA A 143 2.47 3.72 2.74
CA ALA A 143 3.03 5.01 2.36
C ALA A 143 4.04 5.52 3.40
N VAL A 144 3.68 5.49 4.70
CA VAL A 144 4.56 5.94 5.79
C VAL A 144 5.83 5.10 5.86
N PHE A 145 5.72 3.78 5.81
CA PHE A 145 6.89 2.90 5.86
C PHE A 145 7.74 3.00 4.59
N GLY A 146 7.12 3.18 3.42
CA GLY A 146 7.83 3.45 2.17
C GLY A 146 8.64 4.74 2.22
N MET A 147 8.06 5.83 2.77
CA MET A 147 8.77 7.08 2.99
C MET A 147 9.92 6.91 4.01
N ALA A 148 9.68 6.20 5.12
CA ALA A 148 10.70 5.93 6.11
C ALA A 148 11.87 5.13 5.51
N ALA A 149 11.59 4.10 4.70
CA ALA A 149 12.59 3.28 4.03
C ALA A 149 13.52 4.09 3.11
N ALA A 150 13.04 5.20 2.55
CA ALA A 150 13.85 6.06 1.68
C ALA A 150 15.06 6.66 2.40
N PHE A 151 14.99 6.87 3.72
CA PHE A 151 16.07 7.42 4.54
C PHE A 151 17.13 6.39 4.94
N PHE A 152 16.90 5.10 4.69
CA PHE A 152 17.85 4.04 5.03
C PHE A 152 18.61 3.54 3.80
N SER A 153 19.88 3.18 4.00
CA SER A 153 20.67 2.53 2.95
C SER A 153 20.11 1.14 2.63
N LEU A 154 19.98 0.86 1.33
CA LEU A 154 19.67 -0.48 0.83
C LEU A 154 20.94 -1.32 0.61
N LYS A 155 22.09 -0.66 0.45
CA LYS A 155 23.38 -1.33 0.22
C LYS A 155 24.01 -1.67 1.57
N LYS A 156 24.49 -2.90 1.69
CA LYS A 156 25.33 -3.31 2.80
C LYS A 156 26.71 -2.68 2.62
N GLU A 157 27.29 -2.10 3.68
CA GLU A 157 28.73 -1.77 3.66
C GLU A 157 29.52 -3.06 3.41
N GLU A 158 30.36 -3.06 2.36
CA GLU A 158 31.37 -4.09 2.17
C GLU A 158 32.35 -3.97 3.35
N ALA A 159 32.36 -4.96 4.23
CA ALA A 159 33.39 -5.13 5.26
C ALA A 159 34.64 -5.74 4.64
#